data_AF-A0A2N2S1D5-F1
#
_entry.id   AF-A0A2N2S1D5-F1
#
_cell.length_a   1.000
_cell.length_b   1.000
_cell.length_c   1.000
_cell.angle_alpha   90.00
_cell.angle_beta   90.00
_cell.angle_gamma   90.00
#
_symmetry.space_group_name_H-M   'P 1'
#
loop_
_entity.id
_entity.type
_entity.pdbx_description
1 polymer ?
#
loop_
_entity_poly.entity_id
_entity_poly.type
_entity_poly.pdbx_seq_one_letter_code
_entity_poly.pdbx_strand_id
1 'polypeptide(L)'
;MLPSPTLFGINTAVLKWTVIAALVAAAVLATYRHGHHVCQGEVAAAQLDIALAYAEKIVANGEKADKLAAENNALRAAQAPKDRTIIKEVTRYEFLEPPGNRCTLPGTWRLLHDAAATGQPPATEAGPLAARAADPVEDTAALQTLADNYIACRNDAAKLEAWQRRYKAIEAAHEKTD
;
A
#
# COMPACT_ATOMS: atom_id res chain seq x y z
N MET A 1 -42.40 -62.02 51.30
CA MET A 1 -41.41 -61.09 50.74
C MET A 1 -40.04 -61.50 51.25
N LEU A 2 -39.17 -62.06 50.40
CA LEU A 2 -37.82 -62.43 50.78
C LEU A 2 -36.92 -61.18 50.78
N PRO A 3 -36.05 -60.98 51.79
CA PRO A 3 -35.16 -59.82 51.82
C PRO A 3 -34.15 -59.91 50.68
N SER A 4 -33.93 -58.79 49.99
CA SER A 4 -32.96 -58.70 48.90
C SER A 4 -31.54 -58.99 49.42
N PRO A 5 -30.70 -59.73 48.68
CA PRO A 5 -29.35 -60.04 49.11
C PRO A 5 -28.53 -58.76 49.27
N THR A 6 -27.91 -58.60 50.45
CA THR A 6 -27.00 -57.49 50.77
C THR A 6 -25.57 -57.99 50.90
N LEU A 7 -24.61 -57.21 50.40
CA LEU A 7 -23.18 -57.43 50.61
C LEU A 7 -22.67 -56.19 51.33
N PHE A 8 -22.05 -56.36 52.51
CA PHE A 8 -21.57 -55.27 53.37
C PHE A 8 -22.64 -54.20 53.69
N GLY A 9 -23.90 -54.61 53.88
CA GLY A 9 -25.00 -53.69 54.19
C GLY A 9 -25.55 -52.90 53.00
N ILE A 10 -24.99 -53.09 51.80
CA ILE A 10 -25.47 -52.45 50.57
C ILE A 10 -26.32 -53.43 49.78
N ASN A 11 -27.47 -52.96 49.30
CA ASN A 11 -28.34 -53.73 48.41
C ASN A 11 -27.59 -54.05 47.11
N THR A 12 -27.35 -55.34 46.85
CA THR A 12 -26.58 -55.79 45.68
C THR A 12 -27.22 -55.41 44.35
N ALA A 13 -28.54 -55.21 44.31
CA ALA A 13 -29.23 -54.71 43.12
C ALA A 13 -28.87 -53.24 42.86
N VAL A 14 -28.82 -52.41 43.91
CA VAL A 14 -28.43 -51.00 43.81
C VAL A 14 -26.97 -50.87 43.41
N LEU A 15 -26.08 -51.71 43.95
CA LEU A 15 -24.67 -51.73 43.58
C LEU A 15 -24.46 -52.11 42.10
N LYS A 16 -25.21 -53.08 41.58
CA LYS A 16 -25.13 -53.46 40.15
C LYS A 16 -25.55 -52.31 39.23
N TRP A 17 -26.70 -51.67 39.51
CA TRP A 17 -27.21 -50.58 38.70
C TRP A 17 -26.33 -49.32 38.74
N THR A 18 -25.71 -49.01 39.90
CA THR A 18 -24.78 -47.88 40.03
C THR A 18 -23.48 -48.10 39.23
N VAL A 19 -22.92 -49.31 39.26
CA VAL A 19 -21.74 -49.65 38.43
C VAL A 19 -22.07 -49.55 36.93
N ILE A 20 -23.22 -50.06 36.50
CA ILE A 20 -23.67 -49.94 35.10
C ILE A 20 -23.83 -48.47 34.71
N ALA A 21 -24.49 -47.67 35.55
CA ALA A 21 -24.68 -46.24 35.29
C ALA A 21 -23.34 -45.48 35.20
N ALA A 22 -22.38 -45.80 36.07
CA ALA A 22 -21.03 -45.22 36.03
C ALA A 22 -20.28 -45.58 34.74
N LEU A 23 -20.38 -46.83 34.27
CA LEU A 23 -19.77 -47.26 33.02
C LEU A 23 -20.40 -46.56 31.81
N VAL A 24 -21.72 -46.41 31.78
CA VAL A 24 -22.42 -45.66 30.72
C VAL A 24 -21.98 -44.20 30.73
N ALA A 25 -21.92 -43.55 31.90
CA ALA A 25 -21.46 -42.17 32.00
C ALA A 25 -20.00 -42.01 31.53
N ALA A 26 -19.11 -42.93 31.91
CA ALA A 26 -17.72 -42.92 31.45
C ALA A 26 -17.61 -43.10 29.93
N ALA A 27 -18.40 -44.00 29.34
CA ALA A 27 -18.44 -44.21 27.90
C ALA A 27 -18.92 -42.95 27.15
N VAL A 28 -19.99 -42.30 27.64
CA VAL A 28 -20.50 -41.05 27.06
C VAL A 28 -19.47 -39.92 27.17
N LEU A 29 -18.78 -39.80 28.30
CA LEU A 29 -17.73 -38.79 28.46
C LEU A 29 -16.54 -39.05 27.53
N ALA A 30 -16.15 -40.32 27.36
CA ALA A 30 -15.06 -40.69 26.47
C ALA A 30 -15.39 -40.39 25.01
N THR A 31 -16.59 -40.74 24.53
CA THR A 31 -17.02 -40.43 23.16
C THR A 31 -17.17 -38.93 22.94
N TYR A 32 -17.70 -38.19 23.92
CA TYR A 32 -17.78 -36.74 23.86
C TYR A 32 -16.40 -36.09 23.75
N ARG A 33 -15.44 -36.46 24.63
CA ARG A 33 -14.09 -35.91 24.59
C ARG A 33 -13.38 -36.26 23.29
N HIS A 34 -13.52 -37.48 22.81
CA HIS A 34 -12.95 -37.90 21.53
C HIS A 34 -13.53 -37.08 20.37
N GLY A 35 -14.86 -36.97 20.28
CA GLY A 35 -15.52 -36.17 19.24
C GLY A 35 -15.14 -34.69 19.31
N HIS A 36 -15.03 -34.13 20.51
CA HIS A 36 -14.59 -32.75 20.71
C HIS A 36 -13.14 -32.53 20.23
N HIS A 37 -12.22 -33.46 20.54
CA HIS A 37 -10.83 -33.37 20.07
C HIS A 37 -10.73 -33.50 18.54
N VAL A 38 -11.50 -34.41 17.94
CA VAL A 38 -11.54 -34.56 16.47
C VAL A 38 -12.06 -33.28 15.81
N CYS A 39 -13.19 -32.76 16.28
CA CYS A 39 -13.77 -31.52 15.75
C CYS A 39 -12.83 -30.32 15.92
N GLN A 40 -12.16 -30.18 17.06
CA GLN A 40 -11.15 -29.13 17.25
C GLN A 40 -9.95 -29.28 16.31
N GLY A 41 -9.51 -30.52 16.05
CA GLY A 41 -8.44 -30.80 15.10
C GLY A 41 -8.82 -30.41 13.67
N GLU A 42 -10.04 -30.74 13.24
CA GLU A 42 -10.56 -30.38 11.92
C GLU A 42 -10.70 -28.86 11.75
N VAL A 43 -11.20 -28.16 12.77
CA VAL A 43 -11.30 -26.69 12.76
C VAL A 43 -9.91 -26.05 12.71
N ALA A 44 -8.96 -26.53 13.50
CA ALA A 44 -7.59 -26.02 13.49
C ALA A 44 -6.89 -26.25 12.14
N ALA A 45 -7.11 -27.41 11.52
CA ALA A 45 -6.60 -27.71 10.17
C ALA A 45 -7.22 -26.77 9.12
N ALA A 46 -8.54 -26.57 9.15
CA ALA A 46 -9.21 -25.65 8.24
C ALA A 46 -8.73 -24.20 8.41
N GLN A 47 -8.49 -23.76 9.65
CA GLN A 47 -7.94 -22.44 9.93
C GLN A 47 -6.51 -22.29 9.40
N LEU A 48 -5.69 -23.34 9.51
CA LEU A 48 -4.34 -23.35 8.95
C LEU A 48 -4.36 -23.25 7.42
N ASP A 49 -5.22 -24.01 6.75
CA ASP A 49 -5.36 -23.97 5.29
C ASP A 49 -5.78 -22.58 4.80
N ILE A 50 -6.73 -21.94 5.50
CA ILE A 50 -7.13 -20.56 5.21
C ILE A 50 -5.95 -19.59 5.42
N ALA A 51 -5.19 -19.75 6.51
CA ALA A 51 -4.05 -18.89 6.80
C ALA A 51 -2.92 -19.06 5.76
N LEU A 52 -2.65 -20.29 5.31
CA LEU A 52 -1.67 -20.57 4.26
C LEU A 52 -2.12 -19.98 2.92
N ALA A 53 -3.37 -20.18 2.51
CA ALA A 53 -3.91 -19.60 1.28
C ALA A 53 -3.87 -18.06 1.31
N TYR A 54 -4.09 -17.45 2.49
CA TYR A 54 -3.97 -16.00 2.64
C TYR A 54 -2.51 -15.53 2.59
N ALA A 55 -1.59 -16.24 3.23
CA ALA A 55 -0.16 -15.94 3.20
C ALA A 55 0.40 -16.02 1.77
N GLU A 56 0.05 -17.06 1.02
CA GLU A 56 0.41 -17.20 -0.40
C GLU A 56 -0.07 -16.01 -1.24
N LYS A 57 -1.32 -15.56 -1.01
CA LYS A 57 -1.86 -14.37 -1.68
C LYS A 57 -1.09 -13.10 -1.32
N ILE A 58 -0.70 -12.92 -0.07
CA ILE A 58 0.11 -11.77 0.35
C ILE A 58 1.46 -11.78 -0.36
N VAL A 59 2.17 -12.91 -0.37
CA VAL A 59 3.48 -13.04 -1.02
C VAL A 59 3.37 -12.76 -2.52
N ALA A 60 2.41 -13.41 -3.21
CA ALA A 60 2.20 -13.21 -4.64
C ALA A 60 1.82 -11.75 -4.99
N ASN A 61 1.06 -11.07 -4.13
CA ASN A 61 0.75 -9.66 -4.30
C ASN A 61 1.96 -8.76 -4.01
N GLY A 62 2.80 -9.14 -3.05
CA GLY A 62 4.07 -8.47 -2.75
C GLY A 62 5.02 -8.50 -3.95
N GLU A 63 5.25 -9.68 -4.54
CA GLU A 63 6.11 -9.83 -5.72
C GLU A 63 5.66 -8.99 -6.91
N LYS A 64 4.34 -8.95 -7.18
CA LYS A 64 3.76 -8.09 -8.23
C LYS A 64 3.98 -6.61 -7.94
N ALA A 65 3.81 -6.19 -6.68
CA ALA A 65 4.03 -4.81 -6.27
C ALA A 65 5.51 -4.42 -6.41
N ASP A 66 6.43 -5.29 -6.00
CA ASP A 66 7.88 -5.07 -6.10
C ASP A 66 8.34 -4.99 -7.55
N LYS A 67 7.82 -5.87 -8.42
CA LYS A 67 8.09 -5.82 -9.86
C LYS A 67 7.64 -4.50 -10.48
N LEU A 68 6.40 -4.07 -10.20
CA LEU A 68 5.89 -2.79 -10.69
C LEU A 68 6.72 -1.62 -10.15
N ALA A 69 7.12 -1.67 -8.89
CA ALA A 69 7.99 -0.64 -8.30
C ALA A 69 9.36 -0.59 -8.99
N ALA A 70 9.97 -1.74 -9.28
CA ALA A 70 11.24 -1.83 -10.00
C ALA A 70 11.13 -1.27 -11.42
N GLU A 71 10.09 -1.64 -12.17
CA GLU A 71 9.83 -1.11 -13.52
C GLU A 71 9.65 0.41 -13.51
N ASN A 72 8.88 0.95 -12.55
CA ASN A 72 8.68 2.39 -12.39
C ASN A 72 9.99 3.11 -12.05
N ASN A 73 10.82 2.52 -11.17
CA ASN A 73 12.13 3.08 -10.82
C ASN A 73 13.08 3.07 -12.02
N ALA A 74 13.07 2.02 -12.84
CA ALA A 74 13.85 1.94 -14.06
C ALA A 74 13.45 3.03 -15.08
N LEU A 75 12.14 3.24 -15.29
CA LEU A 75 11.64 4.30 -16.17
C LEU A 75 12.06 5.70 -15.69
N ARG A 76 11.98 5.97 -14.39
CA ARG A 76 12.45 7.24 -13.80
C ARG A 76 13.96 7.41 -13.96
N ALA A 77 14.74 6.36 -13.71
CA ALA A 77 16.19 6.38 -13.88
C ALA A 77 16.59 6.63 -15.36
N ALA A 78 15.83 6.10 -16.31
CA ALA A 78 16.05 6.34 -17.74
C ALA A 78 15.71 7.77 -18.20
N GLN A 79 14.82 8.46 -17.49
CA GLN A 79 14.45 9.85 -17.78
C GLN A 79 15.43 10.87 -17.19
N ALA A 80 15.99 10.59 -16.01
CA ALA A 80 16.96 11.46 -15.32
C ALA A 80 18.14 11.97 -16.19
N PRO A 81 18.80 11.17 -17.05
CA PRO A 81 19.87 11.68 -17.91
C PRO A 81 19.35 12.64 -18.99
N LYS A 82 18.12 12.46 -19.49
CA LYS A 82 17.52 13.38 -20.47
C LYS A 82 17.25 14.73 -19.83
N ASP A 83 16.70 14.73 -18.61
CA ASP A 83 16.47 15.94 -17.83
C ASP A 83 17.79 16.66 -17.54
N ARG A 84 18.86 15.92 -17.20
CA ARG A 84 20.20 16.49 -17.02
C ARG A 84 20.77 17.11 -18.29
N THR A 85 20.56 16.48 -19.46
CA THR A 85 20.97 17.05 -20.75
C THR A 85 20.21 18.34 -21.05
N ILE A 86 18.90 18.38 -20.78
CA ILE A 86 18.08 19.59 -20.95
C ILE A 86 18.63 20.73 -20.07
N ILE A 87 18.89 20.46 -18.79
CA ILE A 87 19.49 21.46 -17.88
C ILE A 87 20.85 21.93 -18.41
N LYS A 88 21.71 21.01 -18.88
CA LYS A 88 23.01 21.39 -19.44
C LYS A 88 22.89 22.31 -20.66
N GLU A 89 21.92 22.08 -21.55
CA GLU A 89 21.69 22.96 -22.69
C GLU A 89 21.12 24.33 -22.25
N VAL A 90 20.29 24.36 -21.19
CA VAL A 90 19.86 25.61 -20.55
C VAL A 90 21.05 26.38 -19.95
N THR A 91 21.95 25.69 -19.25
CA THR A 91 23.20 26.29 -18.75
C THR A 91 24.12 26.71 -19.89
N ARG A 92 24.13 26.00 -21.03
CA ARG A 92 24.92 26.41 -22.20
C ARG A 92 24.41 27.73 -22.81
N TYR A 93 23.09 27.91 -22.81
CA TYR A 93 22.42 29.16 -23.13
C TYR A 93 22.95 30.32 -22.26
N GLU A 94 23.24 30.08 -20.98
CA GLU A 94 23.82 31.08 -20.07
C GLU A 94 25.20 31.58 -20.51
N PHE A 95 26.06 30.70 -21.04
CA PHE A 95 27.46 31.01 -21.33
C PHE A 95 27.74 31.43 -22.77
N LEU A 96 26.94 30.97 -23.73
CA LEU A 96 27.25 31.14 -25.16
C LEU A 96 26.41 32.20 -25.85
N GLU A 97 25.37 32.71 -25.21
CA GLU A 97 24.45 33.63 -25.86
C GLU A 97 24.97 35.08 -25.82
N PRO A 98 24.94 35.81 -26.95
CA PRO A 98 25.43 37.19 -26.99
C PRO A 98 24.69 38.08 -25.98
N PRO A 99 25.36 39.06 -25.34
CA PRO A 99 24.72 39.96 -24.37
C PRO A 99 23.47 40.67 -24.91
N GLY A 100 23.40 40.91 -26.22
CA GLY A 100 22.24 41.55 -26.87
C GLY A 100 20.97 40.68 -26.95
N ASN A 101 21.09 39.37 -26.70
CA ASN A 101 19.96 38.45 -26.63
C ASN A 101 19.49 38.21 -25.19
N ARG A 102 20.23 38.73 -24.20
CA ARG A 102 19.90 38.56 -22.79
C ARG A 102 18.78 39.49 -22.38
N CYS A 103 17.90 39.04 -21.50
CA CYS A 103 16.84 39.87 -20.96
C CYS A 103 16.62 39.66 -19.46
N THR A 104 16.17 40.71 -18.80
CA THR A 104 15.70 40.66 -17.42
C THR A 104 14.17 40.69 -17.42
N LEU A 105 13.56 39.67 -16.83
CA LEU A 105 12.13 39.55 -16.67
C LEU A 105 11.67 40.28 -15.40
N PRO A 106 10.48 40.92 -15.40
CA PRO A 106 9.92 41.49 -14.19
C PRO A 106 9.74 40.43 -13.09
N GLY A 107 10.03 40.76 -11.83
CA GLY A 107 9.86 39.80 -10.72
C GLY A 107 8.42 39.30 -10.54
N THR A 108 7.44 40.10 -10.97
CA THR A 108 6.02 39.70 -11.07
C THR A 108 5.82 38.46 -11.94
N TRP A 109 6.61 38.29 -13.01
CA TRP A 109 6.54 37.13 -13.89
C TRP A 109 6.81 35.84 -13.11
N ARG A 110 7.88 35.82 -12.30
CA ARG A 110 8.26 34.65 -11.51
C ARG A 110 7.17 34.27 -10.51
N LEU A 111 6.63 35.25 -9.78
CA LEU A 111 5.57 34.99 -8.81
C LEU A 111 4.30 34.42 -9.45
N LEU A 112 3.89 34.95 -10.60
CA LEU A 112 2.73 34.43 -11.33
C LEU A 112 3.00 33.03 -11.91
N HIS A 113 4.21 32.79 -12.37
CA HIS A 113 4.62 31.50 -12.89
C HIS A 113 4.66 30.42 -11.79
N ASP A 114 5.23 30.72 -10.63
CA ASP A 114 5.28 29.79 -9.48
C ASP A 114 3.88 29.49 -8.95
N ALA A 115 2.99 30.50 -8.92
CA ALA A 115 1.59 30.33 -8.60
C ALA A 115 0.88 29.37 -9.58
N ALA A 116 1.12 29.55 -10.88
CA ALA A 116 0.59 28.65 -11.91
C ALA A 116 1.14 27.22 -11.77
N ALA A 117 2.44 27.08 -11.49
CA ALA A 117 3.10 25.77 -11.35
C ALA A 117 2.64 24.99 -10.11
N THR A 118 2.35 25.68 -9.01
CA THR A 118 1.90 25.07 -7.75
C THR A 118 0.37 24.96 -7.64
N GLY A 119 -0.37 25.65 -8.51
CA GLY A 119 -1.82 25.77 -8.42
C GLY A 119 -2.29 26.56 -7.19
N GLN A 120 -1.39 27.31 -6.55
CA GLN A 120 -1.69 28.16 -5.40
C GLN A 120 -1.59 29.63 -5.81
N PRO A 121 -2.42 30.52 -5.26
CA PRO A 121 -2.21 31.94 -5.47
C PRO A 121 -0.81 32.35 -4.98
N PRO A 122 -0.19 33.39 -5.56
CA PRO A 122 1.10 33.87 -5.09
C PRO A 122 1.04 34.11 -3.58
N ALA A 123 2.09 33.72 -2.86
CA ALA A 123 2.24 33.95 -1.42
C ALA A 123 2.44 35.45 -1.13
N THR A 124 1.43 36.24 -1.40
CA THR A 124 1.37 37.65 -1.06
C THR A 124 0.14 37.83 -0.20
N GLU A 125 0.30 37.64 1.10
CA GLU A 125 -0.68 38.08 2.09
C GLU A 125 -0.97 39.60 2.01
N ALA A 126 -0.26 40.35 1.16
CA ALA A 126 -0.43 41.78 0.90
C ALA A 126 -1.09 42.13 -0.47
N GLY A 127 -1.64 41.16 -1.21
CA GLY A 127 -2.35 41.43 -2.47
C GLY A 127 -1.46 41.90 -3.64
N PRO A 128 -2.04 42.48 -4.71
CA PRO A 128 -1.37 42.79 -5.99
C PRO A 128 -0.12 43.70 -5.88
N LEU A 129 0.05 44.41 -4.77
CA LEU A 129 1.15 45.33 -4.52
C LEU A 129 2.45 44.62 -4.12
N ALA A 130 2.40 43.49 -3.41
CA ALA A 130 3.60 42.72 -3.09
C ALA A 130 4.14 41.94 -4.30
N ALA A 131 3.27 41.58 -5.25
CA ALA A 131 3.72 41.01 -6.52
C ALA A 131 4.61 41.99 -7.30
N ARG A 132 4.30 43.30 -7.24
CA ARG A 132 5.09 44.37 -7.87
C ARG A 132 6.45 44.64 -7.20
N ALA A 133 6.67 44.16 -5.98
CA ALA A 133 7.90 44.36 -5.22
C ALA A 133 8.92 43.22 -5.39
N ALA A 134 8.60 42.18 -6.16
CA ALA A 134 9.55 41.10 -6.42
C ALA A 134 10.72 41.57 -7.28
N ASP A 135 11.92 41.15 -6.89
CA ASP A 135 13.14 41.45 -7.63
C ASP A 135 13.05 40.92 -9.07
N PRO A 136 13.54 41.69 -10.07
CA PRO A 136 13.69 41.22 -11.43
C PRO A 136 14.52 39.93 -11.50
N VAL A 137 14.26 39.12 -12.52
CA VAL A 137 14.88 37.81 -12.70
C VAL A 137 15.56 37.75 -14.05
N GLU A 138 16.83 37.40 -14.07
CA GLU A 138 17.57 37.16 -15.31
C GLU A 138 16.96 35.97 -16.07
N ASP A 139 16.88 36.08 -17.39
CA ASP A 139 16.43 35.04 -18.31
C ASP A 139 16.92 33.62 -17.99
N THR A 140 18.18 33.47 -17.61
CA THR A 140 18.81 32.18 -17.25
C THR A 140 18.23 31.59 -15.97
N ALA A 141 18.02 32.41 -14.95
CA ALA A 141 17.32 31.98 -13.74
C ALA A 141 15.86 31.61 -14.05
N ALA A 142 15.19 32.35 -14.95
CA ALA A 142 13.84 32.02 -15.39
C ALA A 142 13.77 30.71 -16.18
N LEU A 143 14.73 30.45 -17.08
CA LEU A 143 14.84 29.19 -17.83
C LEU A 143 15.12 28.01 -16.91
N GLN A 144 15.95 28.20 -15.87
CA GLN A 144 16.19 27.17 -14.86
C GLN A 144 14.89 26.83 -14.10
N THR A 145 14.14 27.84 -13.64
CA THR A 145 12.84 27.63 -13.00
C THR A 145 11.86 26.89 -13.91
N LEU A 146 11.79 27.25 -15.19
CA LEU A 146 10.97 26.54 -16.17
C LEU A 146 11.40 25.07 -16.31
N ALA A 147 12.69 24.81 -16.46
CA ALA A 147 13.23 23.47 -16.59
C ALA A 147 12.86 22.59 -15.38
N ASP A 148 13.02 23.12 -14.17
CA ASP A 148 12.70 22.43 -12.92
C ASP A 148 11.19 22.13 -12.81
N ASN A 149 10.33 23.08 -13.19
CA ASN A 149 8.88 22.88 -13.20
C ASN A 149 8.46 21.80 -14.21
N TYR A 150 9.05 21.79 -15.41
CA TYR A 150 8.77 20.73 -16.38
C TYR A 150 9.29 19.36 -15.95
N ILE A 151 10.40 19.29 -15.22
CA ILE A 151 10.88 18.05 -14.59
C ILE A 151 9.87 17.57 -13.55
N ALA A 152 9.34 18.46 -12.71
CA ALA A 152 8.31 18.13 -11.73
C ALA A 152 7.04 17.58 -12.41
N CYS A 153 6.53 18.27 -13.45
CA CYS A 153 5.37 17.81 -14.23
C CYS A 153 5.57 16.42 -14.84
N ARG A 154 6.75 16.16 -15.45
CA ARG A 154 7.06 14.83 -15.99
C ARG A 154 7.13 13.76 -14.91
N ASN A 155 7.70 14.09 -13.74
CA ASN A 155 7.73 13.18 -12.61
C ASN A 155 6.32 12.85 -12.10
N ASP A 156 5.42 13.81 -12.03
CA ASP A 156 4.05 13.59 -11.60
C ASP A 156 3.23 12.81 -12.63
N ALA A 157 3.41 13.08 -13.92
CA ALA A 157 2.84 12.27 -14.99
C ALA A 157 3.31 10.80 -14.89
N ALA A 158 4.61 10.57 -14.65
CA ALA A 158 5.14 9.22 -14.47
C ALA A 158 4.56 8.51 -13.23
N LYS A 159 4.33 9.23 -12.13
CA LYS A 159 3.64 8.68 -10.94
C LYS A 159 2.19 8.31 -11.26
N LEU A 160 1.48 9.15 -12.01
CA LEU A 160 0.09 8.87 -12.41
C LEU A 160 0.01 7.65 -13.32
N GLU A 161 0.87 7.55 -14.33
CA GLU A 161 0.95 6.37 -15.20
C GLU A 161 1.26 5.09 -14.42
N ALA A 162 2.19 5.17 -13.46
CA ALA A 162 2.51 4.06 -12.56
C ALA A 162 1.28 3.61 -11.76
N TRP A 163 0.51 4.55 -11.21
CA TRP A 163 -0.75 4.26 -10.52
C TRP A 163 -1.79 3.62 -11.45
N GLN A 164 -1.97 4.16 -12.65
CA GLN A 164 -2.90 3.60 -13.64
C GLN A 164 -2.52 2.18 -14.05
N ARG A 165 -1.22 1.89 -14.24
CA ARG A 165 -0.72 0.53 -14.50
C ARG A 165 -1.07 -0.42 -13.35
N ARG A 166 -0.82 0.00 -12.11
CA ARG A 166 -1.16 -0.79 -10.92
C ARG A 166 -2.67 -1.05 -10.83
N TYR A 167 -3.49 -0.01 -11.03
CA TYR A 167 -4.94 -0.12 -10.98
C TYR A 167 -5.48 -1.12 -12.00
N LYS A 168 -5.05 -1.02 -13.28
CA LYS A 168 -5.42 -1.98 -14.33
C LYS A 168 -5.00 -3.40 -14.01
N ALA A 169 -3.83 -3.60 -13.40
CA ALA A 169 -3.37 -4.93 -12.98
C ALA A 169 -4.26 -5.53 -11.88
N ILE A 170 -4.82 -4.70 -11.00
CA ILE A 170 -5.78 -5.13 -9.96
C ILE A 170 -7.13 -5.47 -10.59
N GLU A 171 -7.68 -4.61 -11.46
CA GLU A 171 -8.96 -4.88 -12.15
C GLU A 171 -8.92 -6.18 -12.96
N ALA A 172 -7.85 -6.39 -13.75
CA ALA A 172 -7.68 -7.60 -14.54
C ALA A 172 -7.49 -8.87 -13.69
N ALA A 173 -7.08 -8.72 -12.43
CA ALA A 173 -7.00 -9.83 -11.48
C ALA A 173 -8.39 -10.18 -10.92
N HIS A 174 -9.24 -9.18 -10.65
CA HIS A 174 -10.61 -9.39 -10.18
C HIS A 174 -11.49 -10.06 -11.25
N GLU A 175 -11.42 -9.61 -12.51
CA GLU A 175 -12.20 -10.19 -13.62
C GLU A 175 -11.88 -11.67 -13.87
N LYS A 176 -10.67 -12.15 -13.53
CA LYS A 176 -10.28 -13.56 -13.68
C LYS A 176 -10.74 -14.46 -12.53
N THR A 177 -11.19 -13.87 -11.43
CA THR A 177 -11.64 -14.61 -10.24
C THR A 177 -13.16 -14.73 -10.13
N ASP A 178 -13.91 -14.01 -10.97
CA ASP A 178 -15.37 -14.12 -11.14
C ASP A 178 -15.72 -15.12 -12.26
#